data_AF-A0A6B9FZX5-F1
#
_entry.id   AF-A0A6B9FZX5-F1
#
_cell.length_a   1.000
_cell.length_b   1.000
_cell.length_c   1.000
_cell.angle_alpha   90.00
_cell.angle_beta   90.00
_cell.angle_gamma   90.00
#
_symmetry.space_group_name_H-M   'P 1'
#
loop_
_entity.id
_entity.type
_entity.pdbx_description
1 polymer ?
#
loop_
_entity_poly.entity_id
_entity_poly.type
_entity_poly.pdbx_seq_one_letter_code
_entity_poly.pdbx_strand_id
1 'polypeptide(L)'
;MQITSTTTANVSVSNPVANRSSLLTASTAQVQQSALRPSLARVRKRYPHSGNADLQALQAQILAYWPSLPRKGSKVSQIEKLLFRLVDLQVLDIKNITAKQLLSALHQCKINIKITTVITALATLRAEVSPQNQQWFNDHWLKVSHKIGETKLALAQLVEVLREEGCPEMTPSEMRRALLNIGEDICIATLCHALALLHTSVTTEQVDRVKTLWQQVADGNRHKMDQLITLILLLDFQRLPMTSVELKMALALAEIAISDDMIRSAQAIARTQVTSQQQAWFDAHWSTTFGDTWGDILENLLHKAGRPIITPPQLWLLLVNANVKVSFSAVRHAMSADRTVHNATLNRQQIQSIVERWQALAATGSMTQVRRLGTLLLEGIAPGELKLALRSAGISASHVAMGLAMAAVNTTLTQAEVTWFKTRWAGLSHPPQISVQGRLIMLLSQPECPSDLTQSKLQRLLWEVDVDVCISTLSHILRAAGRHPAGTTLSASHDQEKDTQLEAVLEMALDMAQDYHPGSERQQEGC
;
A
#
# COMPACT_ATOMS: atom_id res chain seq x y z
N MET A 1 -73.96 -1.58 4.53
CA MET A 1 -75.10 -0.69 4.77
C MET A 1 -74.60 0.73 4.52
N GLN A 2 -75.19 1.42 3.52
CA GLN A 2 -75.00 2.83 3.08
C GLN A 2 -73.56 3.27 2.74
N ILE A 3 -73.10 3.25 1.48
CA ILE A 3 -73.42 4.10 0.30
C ILE A 3 -73.18 5.60 0.54
N THR A 4 -72.14 6.15 -0.09
CA THR A 4 -72.29 7.22 -1.11
C THR A 4 -71.07 7.31 -2.02
N SER A 5 -71.34 7.28 -3.32
CA SER A 5 -70.44 7.47 -4.46
C SER A 5 -70.74 8.83 -5.10
N THR A 6 -69.74 9.51 -5.66
CA THR A 6 -69.87 10.52 -6.74
C THR A 6 -68.47 10.95 -7.20
N THR A 7 -68.11 11.28 -8.44
CA THR A 7 -68.66 11.17 -9.80
C THR A 7 -67.56 11.69 -10.73
N THR A 8 -67.04 10.83 -11.60
CA THR A 8 -66.56 11.03 -12.98
C THR A 8 -66.47 12.44 -13.60
N ALA A 9 -65.39 12.68 -14.36
CA ALA A 9 -65.46 13.37 -15.66
C ALA A 9 -64.36 12.84 -16.63
N ASN A 10 -64.82 12.10 -17.64
CA ASN A 10 -64.10 11.78 -18.88
C ASN A 10 -64.18 13.00 -19.81
N VAL A 11 -63.09 13.32 -20.52
CA VAL A 11 -63.18 13.82 -21.91
C VAL A 11 -62.09 13.14 -22.73
N SER A 12 -62.56 12.38 -23.72
CA SER A 12 -61.80 11.73 -24.79
C SER A 12 -62.11 12.50 -26.06
N VAL A 13 -61.11 12.90 -26.86
CA VAL A 13 -61.31 13.12 -28.31
C VAL A 13 -60.02 12.83 -29.10
N SER A 14 -60.18 11.93 -30.08
CA SER A 14 -59.52 11.82 -31.40
C SER A 14 -58.03 11.43 -31.54
N ASN A 15 -57.83 10.20 -32.02
CA ASN A 15 -56.84 9.87 -33.06
C ASN A 15 -57.30 10.43 -34.42
N PRO A 16 -56.38 10.65 -35.37
CA PRO A 16 -56.39 9.75 -36.52
C PRO A 16 -55.01 9.32 -37.04
N VAL A 17 -55.07 8.13 -37.62
CA VAL A 17 -54.07 7.39 -38.39
C VAL A 17 -53.63 8.17 -39.64
N ALA A 18 -52.33 8.20 -39.92
CA ALA A 18 -51.80 8.39 -41.27
C ALA A 18 -50.57 7.49 -41.50
N ASN A 19 -50.84 6.38 -42.19
CA ASN A 19 -49.87 5.56 -42.91
C ASN A 19 -49.00 6.40 -43.85
N ARG A 20 -47.68 6.18 -43.83
CA ARG A 20 -46.79 6.28 -45.01
C ARG A 20 -45.47 5.56 -44.72
N SER A 21 -45.36 4.32 -45.15
CA SER A 21 -44.09 3.63 -45.35
C SER A 21 -44.27 2.61 -46.47
N SER A 22 -44.28 3.10 -47.71
CA SER A 22 -44.12 2.30 -48.91
C SER A 22 -42.75 2.60 -49.51
N LEU A 23 -41.86 1.61 -49.39
CA LEU A 23 -40.97 1.10 -50.44
C LEU A 23 -40.28 2.14 -51.32
N LEU A 24 -38.96 2.27 -51.13
CA LEU A 24 -38.03 2.22 -52.26
C LEU A 24 -36.78 1.44 -51.83
N THR A 25 -36.72 0.24 -52.40
CA THR A 25 -35.57 -0.62 -52.67
C THR A 25 -34.26 0.15 -52.90
N ALA A 26 -33.23 -0.17 -52.12
CA ALA A 26 -31.84 0.02 -52.50
C ALA A 26 -31.01 -1.17 -52.02
N SER A 27 -30.73 -2.06 -52.97
CA SER A 27 -29.50 -2.84 -53.12
C SER A 27 -28.89 -3.43 -51.85
N THR A 28 -29.20 -4.70 -51.61
CA THR A 28 -28.37 -5.65 -50.84
C THR A 28 -26.97 -5.74 -51.48
N ALA A 29 -26.09 -4.81 -51.10
CA ALA A 29 -24.67 -4.97 -51.27
C ALA A 29 -24.20 -6.03 -50.27
N GLN A 30 -23.80 -7.18 -50.81
CA GLN A 30 -23.13 -8.25 -50.11
C GLN A 30 -21.95 -7.68 -49.31
N VAL A 31 -22.10 -7.60 -47.99
CA VAL A 31 -20.94 -7.48 -47.11
C VAL A 31 -20.29 -8.87 -47.11
N GLN A 32 -19.26 -9.02 -47.96
CA GLN A 32 -18.36 -10.16 -47.94
C GLN A 32 -17.79 -10.32 -46.53
N GLN A 33 -18.28 -11.35 -45.84
CA GLN A 33 -17.59 -11.94 -44.71
C GLN A 33 -16.32 -12.62 -45.24
N SER A 34 -15.23 -11.86 -45.29
CA SER A 34 -13.89 -12.40 -45.56
C SER A 34 -13.39 -13.14 -44.33
N ALA A 35 -13.86 -14.38 -44.18
CA ALA A 35 -13.21 -15.40 -43.40
C ALA A 35 -11.90 -15.79 -44.09
N LEU A 36 -10.83 -15.06 -43.81
CA LEU A 36 -9.47 -15.54 -44.07
C LEU A 36 -8.61 -15.10 -42.88
N ARG A 37 -8.48 -16.00 -41.90
CA ARG A 37 -7.28 -16.06 -41.05
C ARG A 37 -6.10 -16.33 -42.00
N PRO A 38 -5.14 -15.40 -42.18
CA PRO A 38 -3.83 -15.81 -42.61
C PRO A 38 -3.15 -16.36 -41.35
N SER A 39 -2.89 -17.66 -41.34
CA SER A 39 -1.88 -18.19 -40.46
C SER A 39 -0.61 -17.37 -40.68
N LEU A 40 -0.15 -16.66 -39.65
CA LEU A 40 1.21 -16.15 -39.64
C LEU A 40 2.13 -17.35 -39.38
N ALA A 41 2.23 -18.20 -40.41
CA ALA A 41 3.41 -18.98 -40.65
C ALA A 41 4.60 -18.02 -40.54
N ARG A 42 5.54 -18.39 -39.68
CA ARG A 42 6.81 -17.70 -39.49
C ARG A 42 7.53 -17.57 -40.83
N VAL A 43 7.29 -16.49 -41.55
CA VAL A 43 8.26 -15.98 -42.51
C VAL A 43 9.34 -15.34 -41.66
N ARG A 44 10.33 -16.15 -41.29
CA ARG A 44 11.62 -15.68 -40.82
C ARG A 44 12.21 -14.81 -41.93
N LYS A 45 11.92 -13.50 -41.90
CA LYS A 45 12.82 -12.53 -42.51
C LYS A 45 14.13 -12.68 -41.77
N ARG A 46 15.10 -13.35 -42.40
CA ARG A 46 16.50 -13.32 -41.99
C ARG A 46 16.92 -11.86 -42.09
N TYR A 47 16.93 -11.17 -40.95
CA TYR A 47 17.64 -9.91 -40.82
C TYR A 47 19.12 -10.19 -41.12
N PRO A 48 19.81 -9.30 -41.84
CA PRO A 48 21.25 -9.42 -42.03
C PRO A 48 21.91 -9.52 -40.66
N HIS A 49 22.63 -10.62 -40.41
CA HIS A 49 23.50 -10.77 -39.27
C HIS A 49 24.72 -9.87 -39.47
N SER A 50 24.59 -8.62 -39.05
CA SER A 50 25.71 -7.73 -38.71
C SER A 50 25.48 -7.29 -37.26
N GLY A 51 26.30 -7.56 -36.26
CA GLY A 51 27.42 -8.47 -36.07
C GLY A 51 27.56 -8.58 -34.55
N ASN A 52 27.77 -9.78 -34.01
CA ASN A 52 27.85 -10.00 -32.56
C ASN A 52 29.04 -9.26 -31.87
N ALA A 53 29.94 -8.66 -32.64
CA ALA A 53 31.10 -7.93 -32.13
C ALA A 53 30.73 -6.69 -31.32
N ASP A 54 29.74 -5.91 -31.76
CA ASP A 54 29.35 -4.66 -31.07
C ASP A 54 28.65 -4.94 -29.74
N LEU A 55 27.87 -6.03 -29.66
CA LEU A 55 27.20 -6.43 -28.42
C LEU A 55 28.16 -7.06 -27.41
N GLN A 56 29.16 -7.83 -27.85
CA GLN A 56 30.18 -8.37 -26.95
C GLN A 56 31.11 -7.27 -26.43
N ALA A 57 31.50 -6.32 -27.29
CA ALA A 57 32.25 -5.13 -26.87
C ALA A 57 31.45 -4.31 -25.86
N LEU A 58 30.17 -4.08 -26.12
CA LEU A 58 29.25 -3.42 -25.18
C LEU A 58 29.19 -4.14 -23.83
N GLN A 59 29.08 -5.48 -23.83
CA GLN A 59 29.05 -6.28 -22.59
C GLN A 59 30.34 -6.16 -21.77
N ALA A 60 31.50 -6.24 -22.43
CA ALA A 60 32.78 -6.11 -21.77
C ALA A 60 32.90 -4.75 -21.06
N GLN A 61 32.46 -3.68 -21.73
CA GLN A 61 32.49 -2.33 -21.17
C GLN A 61 31.44 -2.14 -20.07
N ILE A 62 30.25 -2.73 -20.20
CA ILE A 62 29.25 -2.76 -19.11
C ILE A 62 29.84 -3.42 -17.86
N LEU A 63 30.49 -4.59 -17.99
CA LEU A 63 31.10 -5.29 -16.86
C LEU A 63 32.23 -4.49 -16.23
N ALA A 64 33.02 -3.76 -17.03
CA ALA A 64 34.12 -2.95 -16.54
C ALA A 64 33.64 -1.73 -15.73
N TYR A 65 32.59 -1.04 -16.19
CA TYR A 65 32.14 0.22 -15.58
C TYR A 65 31.00 0.09 -14.59
N TRP A 66 30.20 -0.97 -14.65
CA TRP A 66 29.11 -1.16 -13.70
C TRP A 66 29.54 -1.09 -12.22
N PRO A 67 30.69 -1.69 -11.81
CA PRO A 67 31.14 -1.63 -10.43
C PRO A 67 31.58 -0.23 -9.97
N SER A 68 31.99 0.65 -10.88
CA SER A 68 32.49 2.00 -10.56
C SER A 68 31.38 3.05 -10.45
N LEU A 69 30.14 2.71 -10.82
CA LEU A 69 29.01 3.62 -10.70
C LEU A 69 28.58 3.79 -9.24
N PRO A 70 28.23 5.02 -8.81
CA PRO A 70 27.70 5.26 -7.48
C PRO A 70 26.47 4.38 -7.22
N ARG A 71 26.48 3.64 -6.10
CA ARG A 71 25.32 2.83 -5.68
C ARG A 71 24.15 3.69 -5.15
N LYS A 72 24.41 4.97 -4.87
CA LYS A 72 23.39 5.96 -4.46
C LYS A 72 22.60 6.43 -5.68
N GLY A 73 21.28 6.55 -5.53
CA GLY A 73 20.36 7.01 -6.58
C GLY A 73 19.51 5.89 -7.20
N SER A 74 18.63 6.26 -8.12
CA SER A 74 17.69 5.31 -8.74
C SER A 74 18.40 4.34 -9.71
N LYS A 75 17.82 3.16 -9.93
CA LYS A 75 18.32 2.22 -10.96
C LYS A 75 18.31 2.82 -12.37
N VAL A 76 17.33 3.69 -12.66
CA VAL A 76 17.28 4.43 -13.92
C VAL A 76 18.51 5.33 -14.06
N SER A 77 18.83 6.10 -13.01
CA SER A 77 19.97 7.02 -12.98
C SER A 77 21.32 6.31 -13.12
N GLN A 78 21.46 5.11 -12.51
CA GLN A 78 22.64 4.27 -12.69
C GLN A 78 22.80 3.82 -14.15
N ILE A 79 21.69 3.42 -14.80
CA ILE A 79 21.70 3.05 -16.21
C ILE A 79 21.97 4.26 -17.10
N GLU A 80 21.36 5.41 -16.83
CA GLU A 80 21.64 6.65 -17.57
C GLU A 80 23.13 6.97 -17.52
N LYS A 81 23.74 7.04 -16.32
CA LYS A 81 25.19 7.30 -16.15
C LYS A 81 26.07 6.27 -16.88
N LEU A 82 25.70 5.00 -16.83
CA LEU A 82 26.39 3.96 -17.60
C LEU A 82 26.34 4.27 -19.09
N LEU A 83 25.14 4.56 -19.62
CA LEU A 83 24.96 4.79 -21.05
C LEU A 83 25.67 6.06 -21.52
N PHE A 84 25.60 7.16 -20.75
CA PHE A 84 26.39 8.36 -21.02
C PHE A 84 27.88 8.03 -21.20
N ARG A 85 28.43 7.25 -20.26
CA ARG A 85 29.85 6.88 -20.32
C ARG A 85 30.17 6.02 -21.54
N LEU A 86 29.30 5.07 -21.89
CA LEU A 86 29.50 4.21 -23.06
C LEU A 86 29.42 4.98 -24.38
N VAL A 87 28.68 6.09 -24.38
CA VAL A 87 28.56 7.00 -25.53
C VAL A 87 29.77 7.88 -25.67
N ASP A 88 30.25 8.45 -24.56
CA ASP A 88 31.50 9.23 -24.53
C ASP A 88 32.70 8.40 -25.03
N LEU A 89 32.69 7.10 -24.72
CA LEU A 89 33.69 6.14 -25.16
C LEU A 89 33.47 5.61 -26.59
N GLN A 90 32.43 6.09 -27.28
CA GLN A 90 32.05 5.67 -28.65
C GLN A 90 31.78 4.15 -28.79
N VAL A 91 31.48 3.48 -27.68
CA VAL A 91 31.16 2.04 -27.64
C VAL A 91 29.70 1.79 -27.99
N LEU A 92 28.84 2.79 -27.72
CA LEU A 92 27.41 2.67 -27.88
C LEU A 92 26.89 3.65 -28.94
N ASP A 93 26.39 3.11 -30.05
CA ASP A 93 25.56 3.88 -30.98
C ASP A 93 24.13 4.00 -30.44
N ILE A 94 23.86 5.15 -29.81
CA ILE A 94 22.55 5.45 -29.21
C ILE A 94 21.43 5.44 -30.25
N LYS A 95 21.72 5.84 -31.51
CA LYS A 95 20.68 5.98 -32.53
C LYS A 95 20.17 4.61 -32.97
N ASN A 96 21.05 3.61 -32.99
CA ASN A 96 20.74 2.29 -33.55
C ASN A 96 20.41 1.22 -32.50
N ILE A 97 20.82 1.37 -31.24
CA ILE A 97 20.53 0.34 -30.22
C ILE A 97 19.04 0.29 -29.83
N THR A 98 18.44 -0.90 -29.83
CA THR A 98 17.08 -1.08 -29.31
C THR A 98 17.08 -1.36 -27.80
N ALA A 99 16.00 -1.00 -27.10
CA ALA A 99 15.85 -1.30 -25.67
C ALA A 99 15.94 -2.81 -25.37
N LYS A 100 15.52 -3.67 -26.30
CA LYS A 100 15.62 -5.14 -26.15
C LYS A 100 17.07 -5.63 -26.24
N GLN A 101 17.85 -5.10 -27.18
CA GLN A 101 19.28 -5.43 -27.31
C GLN A 101 20.06 -4.99 -26.07
N LEU A 102 19.81 -3.77 -25.59
CA LEU A 102 20.45 -3.26 -24.38
C LEU A 102 20.04 -4.05 -23.13
N LEU A 103 18.76 -4.38 -22.99
CA LEU A 103 18.28 -5.23 -21.88
C LEU A 103 18.95 -6.61 -21.90
N SER A 104 19.09 -7.22 -23.08
CA SER A 104 19.77 -8.51 -23.24
C SER A 104 21.24 -8.43 -22.81
N ALA A 105 21.96 -7.37 -23.19
CA ALA A 105 23.34 -7.18 -22.77
C ALA A 105 23.46 -7.03 -21.25
N LEU A 106 22.58 -6.22 -20.64
CA LEU A 106 22.55 -6.00 -19.19
C LEU A 106 22.23 -7.28 -18.41
N HIS A 107 21.26 -8.09 -18.88
CA HIS A 107 20.93 -9.38 -18.28
C HIS A 107 22.09 -10.38 -18.37
N GLN A 108 22.81 -10.41 -19.49
CA GLN A 108 24.00 -11.25 -19.66
C GLN A 108 25.14 -10.82 -18.71
N CYS A 109 25.22 -9.53 -18.37
CA CYS A 109 26.10 -9.00 -17.33
C CYS A 109 25.58 -9.19 -15.89
N LYS A 110 24.51 -9.98 -15.68
CA LYS A 110 23.83 -10.21 -14.38
C LYS A 110 23.23 -8.95 -13.74
N ILE A 111 22.89 -7.94 -14.54
CA ILE A 111 22.22 -6.71 -14.09
C ILE A 111 20.71 -6.88 -14.30
N ASN A 112 19.97 -7.21 -13.23
CA ASN A 112 18.53 -7.42 -13.31
C ASN A 112 17.75 -6.09 -13.23
N ILE A 113 17.20 -5.67 -14.36
CA ILE A 113 16.37 -4.46 -14.48
C ILE A 113 15.15 -4.71 -15.37
N LYS A 114 14.12 -3.87 -15.22
CA LYS A 114 12.91 -3.91 -16.04
C LYS A 114 13.15 -3.23 -17.39
N ILE A 115 12.47 -3.71 -18.43
CA ILE A 115 12.54 -3.10 -19.78
C ILE A 115 12.10 -1.63 -19.77
N THR A 116 11.15 -1.25 -18.92
CA THR A 116 10.68 0.13 -18.77
C THR A 116 11.79 1.07 -18.32
N THR A 117 12.66 0.63 -17.39
CA THR A 117 13.85 1.36 -16.96
C THR A 117 14.79 1.64 -18.14
N VAL A 118 15.01 0.64 -19.00
CA VAL A 118 15.88 0.76 -20.19
C VAL A 118 15.28 1.73 -21.20
N ILE A 119 13.98 1.64 -21.45
CA ILE A 119 13.26 2.54 -22.37
C ILE A 119 13.40 3.98 -21.88
N THR A 120 13.14 4.24 -20.60
CA THR A 120 13.26 5.58 -20.02
C THR A 120 14.68 6.13 -20.13
N ALA A 121 15.69 5.34 -19.76
CA ALA A 121 17.08 5.79 -19.83
C ALA A 121 17.54 6.10 -21.26
N LEU A 122 17.15 5.27 -22.24
CA LEU A 122 17.43 5.54 -23.65
C LEU A 122 16.69 6.79 -24.17
N ALA A 123 15.46 7.02 -23.74
CA ALA A 123 14.71 8.22 -24.11
C ALA A 123 15.39 9.49 -23.57
N THR A 124 15.81 9.51 -22.30
CA THR A 124 16.60 10.61 -21.72
C THR A 124 17.92 10.83 -22.46
N LEU A 125 18.60 9.75 -22.84
CA LEU A 125 19.90 9.82 -23.51
C LEU A 125 19.80 10.37 -24.94
N ARG A 126 18.71 10.03 -25.64
CA ARG A 126 18.38 10.48 -27.00
C ARG A 126 17.81 11.88 -27.05
N ALA A 127 17.31 12.39 -25.94
CA ALA A 127 16.77 13.73 -25.87
C ALA A 127 17.89 14.77 -26.12
N GLU A 128 17.66 15.65 -27.09
CA GLU A 128 18.54 16.78 -27.39
C GLU A 128 17.99 18.00 -26.66
N VAL A 129 18.81 18.64 -25.83
CA VAL A 129 18.44 19.87 -25.13
C VAL A 129 19.11 21.02 -25.86
N SER A 130 18.31 21.98 -26.34
CA SER A 130 18.85 23.17 -27.00
C SER A 130 19.74 23.97 -26.02
N PRO A 131 20.81 24.64 -26.49
CA PRO A 131 21.67 25.45 -25.61
C PRO A 131 20.89 26.52 -24.85
N GLN A 132 19.86 27.10 -25.48
CA GLN A 132 18.97 28.08 -24.86
C GLN A 132 18.19 27.49 -23.69
N ASN A 133 17.60 26.30 -23.87
CA ASN A 133 16.84 25.63 -22.82
C ASN A 133 17.75 25.16 -21.68
N GLN A 134 18.96 24.68 -22.00
CA GLN A 134 19.94 24.31 -20.98
C GLN A 134 20.37 25.53 -20.15
N GLN A 135 20.65 26.66 -20.81
CA GLN A 135 21.02 27.89 -20.13
C GLN A 135 19.88 28.39 -19.23
N TRP A 136 18.63 28.34 -19.71
CA TRP A 136 17.47 28.70 -18.91
C TRP A 136 17.36 27.88 -17.62
N PHE A 137 17.54 26.54 -17.70
CA PHE A 137 17.55 25.67 -16.53
C PHE A 137 18.72 25.98 -15.58
N ASN A 138 19.92 26.23 -16.09
CA ASN A 138 21.08 26.60 -15.27
C ASN A 138 20.78 27.85 -14.41
N ASP A 139 20.21 28.87 -15.03
CA ASP A 139 19.98 30.17 -14.41
C ASP A 139 18.81 30.12 -13.40
N HIS A 140 17.70 29.49 -13.79
CA HIS A 140 16.48 29.45 -12.97
C HIS A 140 16.56 28.42 -11.84
N TRP A 141 17.28 27.31 -12.05
CA TRP A 141 17.45 26.30 -11.00
C TRP A 141 18.20 26.85 -9.78
N LEU A 142 19.29 27.59 -10.01
CA LEU A 142 20.06 28.26 -8.95
C LEU A 142 19.25 29.37 -8.28
N LYS A 143 18.55 30.19 -9.07
CA LYS A 143 17.68 31.27 -8.55
C LYS A 143 16.62 30.74 -7.56
N VAL A 144 15.95 29.65 -7.90
CA VAL A 144 14.90 29.05 -7.04
C VAL A 144 15.51 28.29 -5.85
N SER A 145 16.69 27.67 -6.02
CA SER A 145 17.41 27.01 -4.92
C SER A 145 17.61 27.94 -3.72
N HIS A 146 17.92 29.22 -3.97
CA HIS A 146 18.12 30.21 -2.92
C HIS A 146 16.83 30.62 -2.19
N LYS A 147 15.65 30.45 -2.81
CA LYS A 147 14.35 30.82 -2.22
C LYS A 147 13.82 29.77 -1.24
N ILE A 148 14.12 28.49 -1.45
CA ILE A 148 13.50 27.36 -0.72
C ILE A 148 14.27 26.98 0.57
N GLY A 149 15.49 27.50 0.76
CA GLY A 149 16.30 27.25 1.96
C GLY A 149 16.90 25.83 2.02
N GLU A 150 17.36 25.42 3.20
CA GLU A 150 18.13 24.16 3.38
C GLU A 150 17.28 22.88 3.28
N THR A 151 15.95 22.97 3.40
CA THR A 151 15.03 21.83 3.25
C THR A 151 14.75 21.55 1.76
N LYS A 152 15.76 21.00 1.07
CA LYS A 152 15.72 20.64 -0.36
C LYS A 152 14.69 19.53 -0.66
N LEU A 153 13.41 19.86 -0.72
CA LEU A 153 12.40 19.01 -1.35
C LEU A 153 12.51 19.18 -2.87
N ALA A 154 13.21 18.26 -3.53
CA ALA A 154 13.47 18.31 -4.98
C ALA A 154 12.19 18.51 -5.83
N LEU A 155 11.05 17.99 -5.39
CA LEU A 155 9.76 18.20 -6.06
C LEU A 155 9.25 19.65 -5.93
N ALA A 156 9.35 20.26 -4.74
CA ALA A 156 8.91 21.63 -4.52
C ALA A 156 9.75 22.62 -5.35
N GLN A 157 11.06 22.42 -5.37
CA GLN A 157 11.97 23.19 -6.21
C GLN A 157 11.66 23.03 -7.69
N LEU A 158 11.42 21.80 -8.15
CA LEU A 158 11.07 21.56 -9.54
C LEU A 158 9.77 22.26 -9.93
N VAL A 159 8.73 22.19 -9.09
CA VAL A 159 7.45 22.87 -9.36
C VAL A 159 7.65 24.38 -9.45
N GLU A 160 8.42 24.99 -8.54
CA GLU A 160 8.67 26.43 -8.57
C GLU A 160 9.51 26.86 -9.78
N VAL A 161 10.53 26.09 -10.16
CA VAL A 161 11.29 26.36 -11.40
C VAL A 161 10.35 26.31 -12.61
N LEU A 162 9.52 25.29 -12.71
CA LEU A 162 8.60 25.13 -13.84
C LEU A 162 7.45 26.17 -13.85
N ARG A 163 7.24 26.93 -12.77
CA ARG A 163 6.29 28.07 -12.70
C ARG A 163 6.90 29.40 -13.12
N GLU A 164 8.22 29.52 -13.19
CA GLU A 164 8.86 30.79 -13.56
C GLU A 164 8.50 31.15 -15.02
N GLU A 165 8.28 32.45 -15.27
CA GLU A 165 7.88 32.95 -16.57
C GLU A 165 8.93 32.60 -17.65
N GLY A 166 8.45 32.15 -18.81
CA GLY A 166 9.31 31.76 -19.92
C GLY A 166 9.92 30.36 -19.78
N CYS A 167 9.40 29.49 -18.90
CA CYS A 167 9.78 28.08 -18.87
C CYS A 167 9.63 27.45 -20.28
N PRO A 168 10.71 26.87 -20.83
CA PRO A 168 10.68 26.32 -22.18
C PRO A 168 9.75 25.11 -22.27
N GLU A 169 9.02 25.01 -23.38
CA GLU A 169 8.26 23.80 -23.71
C GLU A 169 9.22 22.66 -24.07
N MET A 170 9.31 21.67 -23.19
CA MET A 170 10.20 20.53 -23.32
C MET A 170 9.47 19.24 -22.96
N THR A 171 9.82 18.15 -23.63
CA THR A 171 9.36 16.82 -23.25
C THR A 171 9.96 16.40 -21.91
N PRO A 172 9.32 15.47 -21.17
CA PRO A 172 9.87 14.98 -19.90
C PRO A 172 11.30 14.42 -20.01
N SER A 173 11.66 13.83 -21.14
CA SER A 173 13.00 13.30 -21.40
C SER A 173 14.03 14.42 -21.62
N GLU A 174 13.66 15.51 -22.30
CA GLU A 174 14.53 16.68 -22.47
C GLU A 174 14.73 17.41 -21.14
N MET A 175 13.68 17.59 -20.34
CA MET A 175 13.81 18.22 -19.02
C MET A 175 14.66 17.37 -18.07
N ARG A 176 14.44 16.04 -18.05
CA ARG A 176 15.29 15.09 -17.32
C ARG A 176 16.76 15.22 -17.75
N ARG A 177 17.02 15.36 -19.06
CA ARG A 177 18.36 15.56 -19.60
C ARG A 177 18.97 16.89 -19.15
N ALA A 178 18.20 17.98 -19.15
CA ALA A 178 18.67 19.28 -18.69
C ALA A 178 19.03 19.29 -17.20
N LEU A 179 18.19 18.64 -16.37
CA LEU A 179 18.44 18.46 -14.93
C LEU A 179 19.67 17.59 -14.66
N LEU A 180 19.89 16.54 -15.44
CA LEU A 180 21.10 15.73 -15.32
C LEU A 180 22.37 16.51 -15.65
N ASN A 181 22.32 17.39 -16.66
CA ASN A 181 23.46 18.23 -17.05
C ASN A 181 23.87 19.23 -15.94
N ILE A 182 22.95 19.62 -15.06
CA ILE A 182 23.25 20.45 -13.87
C ILE A 182 23.57 19.64 -12.61
N GLY A 183 23.59 18.31 -12.72
CA GLY A 183 23.93 17.40 -11.62
C GLY A 183 22.75 16.97 -10.74
N GLU A 184 21.51 17.28 -11.12
CA GLU A 184 20.31 16.96 -10.35
C GLU A 184 19.70 15.62 -10.73
N ASP A 185 19.50 14.74 -9.75
CA ASP A 185 19.02 13.36 -9.96
C ASP A 185 17.51 13.21 -9.72
N ILE A 186 16.70 13.94 -10.49
CA ILE A 186 15.23 13.88 -10.42
C ILE A 186 14.68 12.86 -11.43
N CYS A 187 14.06 11.78 -10.95
CA CYS A 187 13.52 10.75 -11.84
C CYS A 187 12.34 11.26 -12.69
N ILE A 188 12.15 10.65 -13.87
CA ILE A 188 11.11 11.07 -14.82
C ILE A 188 9.69 11.02 -14.22
N ALA A 189 9.44 10.12 -13.26
CA ALA A 189 8.14 10.01 -12.60
C ALA A 189 7.85 11.25 -11.73
N THR A 190 8.85 11.74 -10.99
CA THR A 190 8.74 12.99 -10.22
C THR A 190 8.52 14.18 -11.15
N LEU A 191 9.18 14.19 -12.31
CA LEU A 191 9.01 15.25 -13.30
C LEU A 191 7.62 15.24 -13.94
N CYS A 192 7.12 14.08 -14.36
CA CYS A 192 5.74 13.95 -14.83
C CYS A 192 4.73 14.35 -13.76
N HIS A 193 5.01 14.06 -12.48
CA HIS A 193 4.16 14.51 -11.38
C HIS A 193 4.17 16.03 -11.23
N ALA A 194 5.34 16.67 -11.30
CA ALA A 194 5.45 18.13 -11.25
C ALA A 194 4.73 18.80 -12.43
N LEU A 195 4.92 18.29 -13.66
CA LEU A 195 4.20 18.79 -14.83
C LEU A 195 2.69 18.64 -14.69
N ALA A 196 2.22 17.49 -14.18
CA ALA A 196 0.81 17.31 -13.90
C ALA A 196 0.30 18.36 -12.89
N LEU A 197 1.04 18.66 -11.82
CA LEU A 197 0.66 19.69 -10.84
C LEU A 197 0.57 21.10 -11.44
N LEU A 198 1.32 21.42 -12.49
CA LEU A 198 1.27 22.74 -13.16
C LEU A 198 0.04 22.89 -14.06
N HIS A 199 -0.32 21.82 -14.77
CA HIS A 199 -1.48 21.82 -15.66
C HIS A 199 -2.79 21.55 -14.93
N THR A 200 -2.72 21.23 -13.64
CA THR A 200 -3.88 20.94 -12.81
C THR A 200 -4.23 22.18 -11.99
N SER A 201 -5.31 22.85 -12.35
CA SER A 201 -5.91 23.90 -11.53
C SER A 201 -7.15 23.37 -10.84
N VAL A 202 -7.15 23.34 -9.50
CA VAL A 202 -8.34 23.07 -8.71
C VAL A 202 -8.95 24.42 -8.33
N THR A 203 -10.21 24.63 -8.68
CA THR A 203 -10.97 25.83 -8.30
C THR A 203 -11.28 25.84 -6.81
N THR A 204 -11.47 27.02 -6.21
CA THR A 204 -11.87 27.15 -4.80
C THR A 204 -13.19 26.43 -4.51
N GLU A 205 -14.14 26.48 -5.45
CA GLU A 205 -15.42 25.74 -5.34
C GLU A 205 -15.20 24.23 -5.23
N GLN A 206 -14.28 23.65 -6.02
CA GLN A 206 -13.93 22.23 -5.92
C GLN A 206 -13.28 21.90 -4.58
N VAL A 207 -12.40 22.76 -4.07
CA VAL A 207 -11.78 22.57 -2.74
C VAL A 207 -12.83 22.56 -1.64
N ASP A 208 -13.72 23.56 -1.62
CA ASP A 208 -14.79 23.67 -0.63
C ASP A 208 -15.77 22.50 -0.70
N ARG A 209 -16.07 22.04 -1.93
CA ARG A 209 -16.93 20.86 -2.13
C ARG A 209 -16.26 19.60 -1.61
N VAL A 210 -15.00 19.35 -1.94
CA VAL A 210 -14.24 18.19 -1.44
C VAL A 210 -14.14 18.24 0.08
N LYS A 211 -13.88 19.41 0.67
CA LYS A 211 -13.81 19.60 2.13
C LYS A 211 -15.15 19.29 2.80
N THR A 212 -16.26 19.75 2.23
CA THR A 212 -17.60 19.49 2.75
C THR A 212 -17.94 18.00 2.69
N LEU A 213 -17.70 17.35 1.54
CA LEU A 213 -17.94 15.91 1.38
C LEU A 213 -17.02 15.07 2.29
N TRP A 214 -15.78 15.51 2.49
CA TRP A 214 -14.85 14.88 3.42
C TRP A 214 -15.36 14.91 4.87
N GLN A 215 -15.88 16.05 5.31
CA GLN A 215 -16.48 16.19 6.64
C GLN A 215 -17.71 15.28 6.79
N GLN A 216 -18.56 15.18 5.77
CA GLN A 216 -19.73 14.28 5.79
C GLN A 216 -19.33 12.80 5.96
N VAL A 217 -18.25 12.35 5.32
CA VAL A 217 -17.79 10.96 5.48
C VAL A 217 -16.98 10.73 6.75
N ALA A 218 -16.46 11.78 7.38
CA ALA A 218 -15.70 11.70 8.62
C ALA A 218 -16.56 11.29 9.81
N ASP A 219 -17.84 11.67 9.85
CA ASP A 219 -18.77 11.38 10.95
C ASP A 219 -19.08 9.86 11.11
N GLY A 220 -18.71 9.04 10.12
CA GLY A 220 -18.92 7.58 10.15
C GLY A 220 -17.66 6.73 10.01
N ASN A 221 -16.52 7.33 9.64
CA ASN A 221 -15.28 6.61 9.33
C ASN A 221 -14.12 7.21 10.12
N ARG A 222 -13.45 6.42 10.97
CA ARG A 222 -12.28 6.90 11.73
C ARG A 222 -10.98 6.89 10.92
N HIS A 223 -10.92 6.08 9.85
CA HIS A 223 -9.71 5.90 9.04
C HIS A 223 -9.74 6.71 7.76
N LYS A 224 -8.63 7.39 7.46
CA LYS A 224 -8.45 8.18 6.23
C LYS A 224 -8.67 7.35 4.96
N MET A 225 -8.27 6.07 4.98
CA MET A 225 -8.48 5.18 3.83
C MET A 225 -9.96 4.91 3.58
N ASP A 226 -10.72 4.60 4.65
CA ASP A 226 -12.16 4.32 4.55
C ASP A 226 -12.94 5.59 4.20
N GLN A 227 -12.56 6.73 4.79
CA GLN A 227 -13.07 8.06 4.41
C GLN A 227 -12.85 8.33 2.93
N LEU A 228 -11.65 8.07 2.41
CA LEU A 228 -11.31 8.33 1.02
C LEU A 228 -12.04 7.39 0.05
N ILE A 229 -12.17 6.11 0.38
CA ILE A 229 -12.97 5.17 -0.43
C ILE A 229 -14.43 5.60 -0.43
N THR A 230 -14.99 5.92 0.75
CA THR A 230 -16.38 6.36 0.90
C THR A 230 -16.62 7.66 0.11
N LEU A 231 -15.72 8.64 0.22
CA LEU A 231 -15.76 9.87 -0.57
C LEU A 231 -15.86 9.56 -2.06
N ILE A 232 -14.99 8.70 -2.58
CA ILE A 232 -14.97 8.33 -4.01
C ILE A 232 -16.26 7.63 -4.44
N LEU A 233 -16.90 6.89 -3.54
CA LEU A 233 -18.17 6.19 -3.80
C LEU A 233 -19.40 7.09 -3.69
N LEU A 234 -19.31 8.28 -3.09
CA LEU A 234 -20.44 9.21 -3.02
C LEU A 234 -20.87 9.67 -4.41
N LEU A 235 -22.17 9.58 -4.69
CA LEU A 235 -22.79 10.07 -5.94
C LEU A 235 -22.42 11.54 -6.20
N ASP A 236 -22.42 12.36 -5.16
CA ASP A 236 -22.07 13.78 -5.26
C ASP A 236 -20.60 14.02 -5.63
N PHE A 237 -19.70 13.13 -5.20
CA PHE A 237 -18.32 13.16 -5.64
C PHE A 237 -18.16 12.62 -7.07
N GLN A 238 -18.89 11.57 -7.44
CA GLN A 238 -18.86 11.02 -8.81
C GLN A 238 -19.35 12.02 -9.86
N ARG A 239 -20.21 12.95 -9.47
CA ARG A 239 -20.64 14.09 -10.30
C ARG A 239 -19.59 15.19 -10.44
N LEU A 240 -18.52 15.13 -9.65
CA LEU A 240 -17.36 16.02 -9.70
C LEU A 240 -16.20 15.26 -10.38
N PRO A 241 -16.09 15.29 -11.73
CA PRO A 241 -15.03 14.57 -12.42
C PRO A 241 -13.67 15.17 -12.04
N MET A 242 -12.94 14.46 -11.18
CA MET A 242 -11.59 14.82 -10.76
C MET A 242 -10.62 13.68 -11.04
N THR A 243 -9.48 14.01 -11.62
CA THR A 243 -8.32 13.14 -11.72
C THR A 243 -7.70 12.89 -10.33
N SER A 244 -6.86 11.87 -10.21
CA SER A 244 -6.16 11.58 -8.94
C SER A 244 -5.28 12.75 -8.48
N VAL A 245 -4.74 13.53 -9.41
CA VAL A 245 -3.89 14.70 -9.13
C VAL A 245 -4.75 15.86 -8.63
N GLU A 246 -5.87 16.15 -9.29
CA GLU A 246 -6.85 17.15 -8.83
C GLU A 246 -7.37 16.83 -7.43
N LEU A 247 -7.74 15.58 -7.18
CA LEU A 247 -8.21 15.14 -5.86
C LEU A 247 -7.13 15.35 -4.79
N LYS A 248 -5.88 14.96 -5.09
CA LYS A 248 -4.75 15.17 -4.16
C LYS A 248 -4.57 16.65 -3.85
N MET A 249 -4.59 17.50 -4.87
CA MET A 249 -4.45 18.94 -4.71
C MET A 249 -5.60 19.54 -3.92
N ALA A 250 -6.85 19.15 -4.20
CA ALA A 250 -8.01 19.62 -3.46
C ALA A 250 -7.96 19.22 -1.98
N LEU A 251 -7.59 17.97 -1.69
CA LEU A 251 -7.41 17.49 -0.32
C LEU A 251 -6.29 18.25 0.39
N ALA A 252 -5.15 18.49 -0.27
CA ALA A 252 -4.05 19.26 0.29
C ALA A 252 -4.43 20.72 0.57
N LEU A 253 -5.15 21.38 -0.36
CA LEU A 253 -5.67 22.74 -0.18
C LEU A 253 -6.76 22.81 0.91
N ALA A 254 -7.48 21.71 1.14
CA ALA A 254 -8.40 21.56 2.25
C ALA A 254 -7.72 21.18 3.59
N GLU A 255 -6.38 21.17 3.64
CA GLU A 255 -5.55 20.79 4.80
C GLU A 255 -5.67 19.32 5.22
N ILE A 256 -6.08 18.45 4.30
CA ILE A 256 -6.24 17.01 4.52
C ILE A 256 -5.02 16.27 3.94
N ALA A 257 -4.12 15.85 4.83
CA ALA A 257 -2.92 15.11 4.44
C ALA A 257 -3.25 13.65 4.03
N ILE A 258 -3.11 13.36 2.73
CA ILE A 258 -3.29 12.04 2.10
C ILE A 258 -2.14 11.77 1.12
N SER A 259 -1.63 10.54 1.09
CA SER A 259 -0.57 10.14 0.17
C SER A 259 -1.10 9.73 -1.22
N ASP A 260 -0.26 9.84 -2.26
CA ASP A 260 -0.62 9.38 -3.61
C ASP A 260 -1.00 7.90 -3.66
N ASP A 261 -0.28 7.08 -2.90
CA ASP A 261 -0.53 5.64 -2.83
C ASP A 261 -1.90 5.34 -2.22
N MET A 262 -2.31 6.12 -1.21
CA MET A 262 -3.63 5.99 -0.61
C MET A 262 -4.73 6.36 -1.61
N ILE A 263 -4.58 7.45 -2.38
CA ILE A 263 -5.53 7.85 -3.43
C ILE A 263 -5.65 6.77 -4.50
N ARG A 264 -4.52 6.29 -5.03
CA ARG A 264 -4.52 5.23 -6.05
C ARG A 264 -5.18 3.95 -5.54
N SER A 265 -4.86 3.57 -4.30
CA SER A 265 -5.42 2.38 -3.67
C SER A 265 -6.94 2.53 -3.47
N ALA A 266 -7.39 3.68 -2.98
CA ALA A 266 -8.81 3.95 -2.76
C ALA A 266 -9.59 3.97 -4.07
N GLN A 267 -9.06 4.58 -5.13
CA GLN A 267 -9.66 4.55 -6.47
C GLN A 267 -9.73 3.14 -7.06
N ALA A 268 -8.70 2.30 -6.83
CA ALA A 268 -8.72 0.91 -7.26
C ALA A 268 -9.80 0.10 -6.51
N ILE A 269 -9.95 0.33 -5.21
CA ILE A 269 -10.99 -0.29 -4.39
C ILE A 269 -12.38 0.17 -4.84
N ALA A 270 -12.60 1.47 -5.03
CA ALA A 270 -13.89 2.01 -5.46
C ALA A 270 -14.33 1.50 -6.85
N ARG A 271 -13.39 1.11 -7.72
CA ARG A 271 -13.68 0.49 -9.02
C ARG A 271 -13.91 -1.01 -8.94
N THR A 272 -13.70 -1.62 -7.79
CA THR A 272 -13.88 -3.05 -7.60
C THR A 272 -15.36 -3.38 -7.66
N GLN A 273 -15.70 -4.46 -8.37
CA GLN A 273 -17.05 -4.98 -8.43
C GLN A 273 -17.15 -6.32 -7.70
N VAL A 274 -18.28 -6.50 -7.01
CA VAL A 274 -18.69 -7.75 -6.39
C VAL A 274 -19.54 -8.52 -7.40
N THR A 275 -19.20 -9.79 -7.64
CA THR A 275 -19.98 -10.64 -8.55
C THR A 275 -21.22 -11.19 -7.85
N SER A 276 -22.26 -11.55 -8.60
CA SER A 276 -23.47 -12.17 -8.03
C SER A 276 -23.18 -13.45 -7.25
N GLN A 277 -22.17 -14.22 -7.66
CA GLN A 277 -21.73 -15.42 -6.93
C GLN A 277 -21.12 -15.07 -5.57
N GLN A 278 -20.30 -14.01 -5.50
CA GLN A 278 -19.70 -13.54 -4.25
C GLN A 278 -20.77 -13.01 -3.28
N GLN A 279 -21.73 -12.25 -3.81
CA GLN A 279 -22.86 -11.75 -3.02
C GLN A 279 -23.72 -12.89 -2.48
N ALA A 280 -24.11 -13.84 -3.32
CA ALA A 280 -24.93 -14.99 -2.91
C ALA A 280 -24.23 -15.85 -1.85
N TRP A 281 -22.91 -16.07 -2.00
CA TRP A 281 -22.14 -16.77 -0.96
C TRP A 281 -22.10 -15.98 0.34
N PHE A 282 -21.88 -14.66 0.29
CA PHE A 282 -21.84 -13.82 1.47
C PHE A 282 -23.19 -13.83 2.20
N ASP A 283 -24.29 -13.60 1.49
CA ASP A 283 -25.64 -13.56 2.07
C ASP A 283 -26.02 -14.88 2.75
N ALA A 284 -25.63 -16.01 2.16
CA ALA A 284 -25.90 -17.34 2.72
C ALA A 284 -25.15 -17.63 4.02
N HIS A 285 -23.98 -17.02 4.24
CA HIS A 285 -23.08 -17.38 5.33
C HIS A 285 -22.90 -16.28 6.38
N TRP A 286 -23.09 -15.02 6.00
CA TRP A 286 -22.88 -13.86 6.88
C TRP A 286 -23.74 -13.93 8.13
N SER A 287 -25.04 -14.23 7.97
CA SER A 287 -26.02 -14.34 9.07
C SER A 287 -25.70 -15.44 10.09
N THR A 288 -24.88 -16.43 9.71
CA THR A 288 -24.48 -17.57 10.57
C THR A 288 -23.02 -17.49 11.01
N THR A 289 -22.36 -16.36 10.78
CA THR A 289 -20.98 -16.14 11.19
C THR A 289 -20.96 -15.34 12.48
N PHE A 290 -20.32 -15.92 13.50
CA PHE A 290 -20.19 -15.33 14.83
C PHE A 290 -18.74 -15.39 15.27
N GLY A 291 -18.37 -14.52 16.20
CA GLY A 291 -17.03 -14.47 16.79
C GLY A 291 -16.98 -13.37 17.85
N ASP A 292 -16.02 -13.48 18.77
CA ASP A 292 -15.86 -12.53 19.87
C ASP A 292 -15.19 -11.23 19.41
N THR A 293 -14.44 -11.30 18.29
CA THR A 293 -13.78 -10.14 17.68
C THR A 293 -14.04 -10.08 16.18
N TRP A 294 -13.86 -8.91 15.56
CA TRP A 294 -13.91 -8.77 14.09
C TRP A 294 -12.97 -9.72 13.36
N GLY A 295 -11.79 -9.99 13.93
CA GLY A 295 -10.85 -10.96 13.38
C GLY A 295 -11.46 -12.37 13.34
N ASP A 296 -12.09 -12.79 14.43
CA ASP A 296 -12.72 -14.11 14.52
C ASP A 296 -13.94 -14.22 13.61
N ILE A 297 -14.75 -13.17 13.53
CA ILE A 297 -15.90 -13.10 12.61
C ILE A 297 -15.42 -13.22 11.15
N LEU A 298 -14.43 -12.43 10.74
CA LEU A 298 -13.90 -12.45 9.38
C LEU A 298 -13.22 -13.79 9.07
N GLU A 299 -12.46 -14.35 10.01
CA GLU A 299 -11.87 -15.67 9.84
C GLU A 299 -12.93 -16.76 9.70
N ASN A 300 -13.95 -16.75 10.56
CA ASN A 300 -15.04 -17.72 10.51
C ASN A 300 -15.83 -17.62 9.20
N LEU A 301 -16.06 -16.39 8.69
CA LEU A 301 -16.66 -16.16 7.39
C LEU A 301 -15.78 -16.74 6.28
N LEU A 302 -14.48 -16.43 6.29
CA LEU A 302 -13.52 -16.86 5.28
C LEU A 302 -13.35 -18.38 5.22
N HIS A 303 -13.70 -19.12 6.28
CA HIS A 303 -13.65 -20.58 6.32
C HIS A 303 -14.96 -21.29 5.93
N LYS A 304 -16.02 -20.55 5.60
CA LYS A 304 -17.29 -21.16 5.18
C LYS A 304 -17.12 -21.89 3.85
N ALA A 305 -17.79 -23.03 3.73
CA ALA A 305 -17.72 -23.87 2.54
C ALA A 305 -18.19 -23.12 1.28
N GLY A 306 -17.68 -23.54 0.12
CA GLY A 306 -18.08 -22.95 -1.17
C GLY A 306 -17.62 -21.51 -1.40
N ARG A 307 -16.63 -21.02 -0.63
CA ARG A 307 -16.07 -19.66 -0.78
C ARG A 307 -15.57 -19.43 -2.22
N PRO A 308 -16.12 -18.43 -2.96
CA PRO A 308 -15.58 -18.04 -4.24
C PRO A 308 -14.25 -17.29 -4.08
N ILE A 309 -13.50 -17.13 -5.16
CA ILE A 309 -12.30 -16.29 -5.13
C ILE A 309 -12.73 -14.84 -4.82
N ILE A 310 -12.31 -14.34 -3.67
CA ILE A 310 -12.62 -13.00 -3.18
C ILE A 310 -11.30 -12.31 -2.87
N THR A 311 -11.19 -11.04 -3.24
CA THR A 311 -10.06 -10.16 -2.89
C THR A 311 -10.41 -9.26 -1.70
N PRO A 312 -9.44 -8.68 -0.97
CA PRO A 312 -9.73 -7.78 0.15
C PRO A 312 -10.68 -6.63 -0.18
N PRO A 313 -10.54 -5.94 -1.33
CA PRO A 313 -11.50 -4.90 -1.73
C PRO A 313 -12.93 -5.44 -1.90
N GLN A 314 -13.08 -6.64 -2.47
CA GLN A 314 -14.40 -7.26 -2.66
C GLN A 314 -15.05 -7.67 -1.35
N LEU A 315 -14.28 -8.25 -0.42
CA LEU A 315 -14.80 -8.62 0.90
C LEU A 315 -15.20 -7.39 1.71
N TRP A 316 -14.38 -6.33 1.67
CA TRP A 316 -14.71 -5.08 2.34
C TRP A 316 -15.99 -4.46 1.77
N LEU A 317 -16.16 -4.42 0.45
CA LEU A 317 -17.39 -3.95 -0.19
C LEU A 317 -18.62 -4.78 0.19
N LEU A 318 -18.49 -6.12 0.29
CA LEU A 318 -19.58 -6.98 0.77
C LEU A 318 -20.03 -6.62 2.19
N LEU A 319 -19.07 -6.38 3.08
CA LEU A 319 -19.32 -5.97 4.46
C LEU A 319 -19.99 -4.59 4.52
N VAL A 320 -19.47 -3.62 3.77
CA VAL A 320 -20.06 -2.27 3.67
C VAL A 320 -21.49 -2.33 3.12
N ASN A 321 -21.74 -3.14 2.08
CA ASN A 321 -23.09 -3.33 1.53
C ASN A 321 -24.07 -3.95 2.55
N ALA A 322 -23.56 -4.73 3.49
CA ALA A 322 -24.33 -5.29 4.61
C ALA A 322 -24.42 -4.32 5.82
N ASN A 323 -24.06 -3.06 5.63
CA ASN A 323 -24.02 -2.01 6.65
C ASN A 323 -23.10 -2.35 7.84
N VAL A 324 -22.00 -3.06 7.56
CA VAL A 324 -21.00 -3.43 8.56
C VAL A 324 -19.87 -2.41 8.57
N LYS A 325 -19.65 -1.79 9.73
CA LYS A 325 -18.54 -0.86 9.97
C LYS A 325 -17.28 -1.66 10.30
N VAL A 326 -16.42 -1.84 9.31
CA VAL A 326 -15.11 -2.51 9.46
C VAL A 326 -14.08 -1.83 8.56
N SER A 327 -12.87 -1.63 9.07
CA SER A 327 -11.83 -0.95 8.31
C SER A 327 -11.29 -1.81 7.17
N PHE A 328 -10.91 -1.19 6.05
CA PHE A 328 -10.30 -1.92 4.93
C PHE A 328 -9.00 -2.63 5.36
N SER A 329 -8.24 -1.99 6.26
CA SER A 329 -7.05 -2.56 6.87
C SER A 329 -7.36 -3.86 7.60
N ALA A 330 -8.40 -3.90 8.45
CA ALA A 330 -8.81 -5.10 9.17
C ALA A 330 -9.13 -6.26 8.21
N VAL A 331 -9.88 -5.99 7.13
CA VAL A 331 -10.21 -7.00 6.11
C VAL A 331 -8.96 -7.54 5.42
N ARG A 332 -8.05 -6.66 4.99
CA ARG A 332 -6.80 -7.05 4.33
C ARG A 332 -5.94 -7.93 5.24
N HIS A 333 -5.86 -7.59 6.53
CA HIS A 333 -5.10 -8.37 7.49
C HIS A 333 -5.73 -9.73 7.78
N ALA A 334 -7.04 -9.79 7.98
CA ALA A 334 -7.77 -11.05 8.19
C ALA A 334 -7.55 -12.01 7.01
N MET A 335 -7.67 -11.53 5.77
CA MET A 335 -7.43 -12.33 4.58
C MET A 335 -5.96 -12.74 4.39
N SER A 336 -5.02 -11.88 4.76
CA SER A 336 -3.59 -12.24 4.74
C SER A 336 -3.30 -13.37 5.74
N ALA A 337 -3.88 -13.30 6.94
CA ALA A 337 -3.73 -14.32 7.97
C ALA A 337 -4.46 -15.63 7.62
N ASP A 338 -5.62 -15.56 6.96
CA ASP A 338 -6.30 -16.74 6.42
C ASP A 338 -5.44 -17.47 5.39
N ARG A 339 -4.82 -16.72 4.48
CA ARG A 339 -3.93 -17.28 3.45
C ARG A 339 -2.71 -17.98 4.04
N THR A 340 -2.11 -17.44 5.10
CA THR A 340 -0.97 -18.09 5.75
C THR A 340 -1.37 -19.38 6.46
N VAL A 341 -2.57 -19.46 7.03
CA VAL A 341 -3.13 -20.69 7.62
C VAL A 341 -3.46 -21.73 6.53
N HIS A 342 -4.12 -21.33 5.44
CA HIS A 342 -4.45 -22.24 4.34
C HIS A 342 -3.22 -22.83 3.62
N ASN A 343 -2.12 -22.09 3.58
CA ASN A 343 -0.87 -22.59 3.01
C ASN A 343 -0.08 -23.48 3.99
N ALA A 344 -0.44 -23.51 5.28
CA ALA A 344 0.23 -24.34 6.26
C ALA A 344 -0.29 -25.78 6.16
N THR A 345 0.63 -26.73 5.99
CA THR A 345 0.31 -28.16 5.98
C THR A 345 0.96 -28.82 7.18
N LEU A 346 0.17 -29.15 8.19
CA LEU A 346 0.60 -29.90 9.36
C LEU A 346 0.00 -31.30 9.36
N ASN A 347 0.81 -32.30 9.71
CA ASN A 347 0.31 -33.63 10.01
C ASN A 347 -0.23 -33.69 11.46
N ARG A 348 -0.98 -34.76 11.77
CA ARG A 348 -1.62 -34.93 13.09
C ARG A 348 -0.63 -34.96 14.25
N GLN A 349 0.57 -35.49 14.04
CA GLN A 349 1.62 -35.56 15.07
C GLN A 349 2.21 -34.18 15.37
N GLN A 350 2.41 -33.34 14.35
CA GLN A 350 2.87 -31.96 14.51
C GLN A 350 1.84 -31.11 15.24
N ILE A 351 0.55 -31.25 14.88
CA ILE A 351 -0.54 -30.57 15.60
C ILE A 351 -0.52 -30.96 17.08
N GLN A 352 -0.45 -32.26 17.38
CA GLN A 352 -0.43 -32.75 18.74
C GLN A 352 0.78 -32.20 19.54
N SER A 353 1.97 -32.21 18.95
CA SER A 353 3.19 -31.68 19.58
C SER A 353 3.07 -30.19 19.92
N ILE A 354 2.56 -29.37 19.00
CA ILE A 354 2.35 -27.93 19.24
C ILE A 354 1.33 -27.71 20.36
N VAL A 355 0.25 -28.49 20.39
CA VAL A 355 -0.80 -28.41 21.41
C VAL A 355 -0.29 -28.83 22.79
N GLU A 356 0.48 -29.91 22.87
CA GLU A 356 1.12 -30.34 24.12
C GLU A 356 2.09 -29.28 24.65
N ARG A 357 2.87 -28.66 23.76
CA ARG A 357 3.77 -27.57 24.13
C ARG A 357 3.01 -26.35 24.62
N TRP A 358 1.92 -25.99 23.96
CA TRP A 358 1.02 -24.92 24.41
C TRP A 358 0.46 -25.20 25.81
N GLN A 359 0.01 -26.43 26.08
CA GLN A 359 -0.52 -26.83 27.39
C GLN A 359 0.57 -26.80 28.47
N ALA A 360 1.79 -27.24 28.15
CA ALA A 360 2.92 -27.15 29.06
C ALA A 360 3.23 -25.69 29.44
N LEU A 361 3.22 -24.77 28.47
CA LEU A 361 3.38 -23.32 28.72
C LEU A 361 2.18 -22.71 29.47
N ALA A 362 1.00 -23.30 29.36
CA ALA A 362 -0.17 -22.88 30.11
C ALA A 362 -0.11 -23.32 31.59
N ALA A 363 0.51 -24.48 31.86
CA ALA A 363 0.66 -25.03 33.20
C ALA A 363 1.71 -24.31 34.07
N THR A 364 2.65 -23.59 33.47
CA THR A 364 3.75 -22.90 34.19
C THR A 364 3.35 -21.57 34.86
N GLY A 365 2.07 -21.21 34.90
CA GLY A 365 1.55 -20.04 35.64
C GLY A 365 0.99 -18.91 34.76
N SER A 366 1.05 -17.66 35.25
CA SER A 366 0.38 -16.45 34.72
C SER A 366 1.00 -15.88 33.43
N MET A 367 1.43 -16.74 32.51
CA MET A 367 1.95 -16.31 31.21
C MET A 367 0.80 -15.83 30.31
N THR A 368 0.94 -14.64 29.74
CA THR A 368 -0.02 -14.05 28.81
C THR A 368 -0.08 -14.85 27.51
N GLN A 369 -1.21 -14.75 26.81
CA GLN A 369 -1.39 -15.38 25.51
C GLN A 369 -0.31 -14.93 24.50
N VAL A 370 0.04 -13.64 24.52
CA VAL A 370 1.06 -13.07 23.63
C VAL A 370 2.44 -13.68 23.89
N ARG A 371 2.82 -13.83 25.16
CA ARG A 371 4.10 -14.45 25.52
C ARG A 371 4.13 -15.94 25.14
N ARG A 372 3.06 -16.70 25.38
CA ARG A 372 2.97 -18.11 24.97
C ARG A 372 3.12 -18.28 23.45
N LEU A 373 2.40 -17.47 22.68
CA LEU A 373 2.51 -17.43 21.22
C LEU A 373 3.94 -17.08 20.80
N GLY A 374 4.54 -16.05 21.41
CA GLY A 374 5.91 -15.62 21.15
C GLY A 374 6.93 -16.72 21.42
N THR A 375 6.79 -17.46 22.52
CA THR A 375 7.69 -18.59 22.86
C THR A 375 7.64 -19.68 21.78
N LEU A 376 6.45 -20.08 21.34
CA LEU A 376 6.31 -21.09 20.28
C LEU A 376 6.85 -20.61 18.93
N LEU A 377 6.67 -19.33 18.60
CA LEU A 377 7.26 -18.72 17.40
C LEU A 377 8.80 -18.69 17.45
N LEU A 378 9.40 -18.46 18.63
CA LEU A 378 10.85 -18.48 18.82
C LEU A 378 11.44 -19.90 18.75
N GLU A 379 10.65 -20.93 19.02
CA GLU A 379 11.00 -22.33 18.79
C GLU A 379 11.01 -22.70 17.29
N GLY A 380 10.70 -21.74 16.41
CA GLY A 380 10.78 -21.90 14.95
C GLY A 380 9.48 -22.34 14.29
N ILE A 381 8.37 -22.41 15.03
CA ILE A 381 7.05 -22.76 14.48
C ILE A 381 6.53 -21.58 13.64
N ALA A 382 6.13 -21.84 12.39
CA ALA A 382 5.62 -20.77 11.55
C ALA A 382 4.26 -20.25 12.08
N PRO A 383 3.94 -18.95 11.96
CA PRO A 383 2.69 -18.38 12.47
C PRO A 383 1.42 -19.08 11.94
N GLY A 384 1.41 -19.46 10.66
CA GLY A 384 0.30 -20.20 10.05
C GLY A 384 0.12 -21.60 10.61
N GLU A 385 1.23 -22.30 10.88
CA GLU A 385 1.26 -23.63 11.48
C GLU A 385 0.77 -23.58 12.94
N LEU A 386 1.30 -22.65 13.72
CA LEU A 386 0.90 -22.44 15.11
C LEU A 386 -0.61 -22.18 15.20
N LYS A 387 -1.12 -21.27 14.35
CA LYS A 387 -2.54 -20.94 14.33
C LYS A 387 -3.42 -22.13 13.90
N LEU A 388 -2.99 -22.88 12.88
CA LEU A 388 -3.68 -24.10 12.45
C LEU A 388 -3.76 -25.15 13.55
N ALA A 389 -2.66 -25.37 14.28
CA ALA A 389 -2.60 -26.36 15.35
C ALA A 389 -3.49 -25.99 16.54
N LEU A 390 -3.42 -24.74 17.02
CA LEU A 390 -4.26 -24.26 18.12
C LEU A 390 -5.75 -24.33 17.76
N ARG A 391 -6.11 -23.94 16.53
CA ARG A 391 -7.48 -24.04 16.05
C ARG A 391 -7.98 -25.49 15.96
N SER A 392 -7.13 -26.41 15.50
CA SER A 392 -7.48 -27.83 15.43
C SER A 392 -7.78 -28.44 16.80
N ALA A 393 -7.25 -27.84 17.86
CA ALA A 393 -7.54 -28.19 19.25
C ALA A 393 -8.67 -27.35 19.90
N GLY A 394 -9.35 -26.48 19.13
CA GLY A 394 -10.40 -25.59 19.65
C GLY A 394 -9.88 -24.46 20.55
N ILE A 395 -8.59 -24.15 20.48
CA ILE A 395 -7.97 -23.09 21.29
C ILE A 395 -8.04 -21.78 20.50
N SER A 396 -8.78 -20.80 21.02
CA SER A 396 -8.85 -19.46 20.41
C SER A 396 -7.54 -18.70 20.64
N ALA A 397 -6.87 -18.34 19.55
CA ALA A 397 -5.70 -17.46 19.54
C ALA A 397 -6.05 -16.19 18.79
N SER A 398 -6.28 -15.09 19.52
CA SER A 398 -6.66 -13.82 18.93
C SER A 398 -5.64 -13.37 17.88
N HIS A 399 -6.14 -12.89 16.73
CA HIS A 399 -5.32 -12.30 15.68
C HIS A 399 -4.41 -11.18 16.19
N VAL A 400 -4.92 -10.36 17.12
CA VAL A 400 -4.17 -9.29 17.76
C VAL A 400 -3.01 -9.88 18.58
N ALA A 401 -3.28 -10.89 19.40
CA ALA A 401 -2.26 -11.54 20.21
C ALA A 401 -1.16 -12.18 19.35
N MET A 402 -1.55 -12.82 18.23
CA MET A 402 -0.60 -13.37 17.25
C MET A 402 0.24 -12.28 16.60
N GLY A 403 -0.38 -11.17 16.17
CA GLY A 403 0.33 -10.04 15.57
C GLY A 403 1.35 -9.42 16.52
N LEU A 404 0.98 -9.21 17.78
CA LEU A 404 1.87 -8.68 18.81
C LEU A 404 3.04 -9.63 19.10
N ALA A 405 2.75 -10.94 19.19
CA ALA A 405 3.78 -11.95 19.38
C ALA A 405 4.76 -11.96 18.20
N MET A 406 4.26 -11.93 16.97
CA MET A 406 5.10 -11.85 15.77
C MET A 406 5.95 -10.59 15.73
N ALA A 407 5.39 -9.43 16.09
CA ALA A 407 6.13 -8.17 16.11
C ALA A 407 7.29 -8.22 17.11
N ALA A 408 7.06 -8.75 18.31
CA ALA A 408 8.11 -8.98 19.30
C ALA A 408 9.18 -9.98 18.81
N VAL A 409 8.78 -11.08 18.19
CA VAL A 409 9.71 -12.11 17.67
C VAL A 409 10.54 -11.61 16.49
N ASN A 410 9.96 -10.82 15.61
CA ASN A 410 10.65 -10.26 14.43
C ASN A 410 11.59 -9.10 14.78
N THR A 411 11.56 -8.63 16.02
CA THR A 411 12.44 -7.56 16.49
C THR A 411 13.85 -8.09 16.67
N THR A 412 14.82 -7.39 16.09
CA THR A 412 16.24 -7.70 16.24
C THR A 412 16.75 -7.16 17.58
N LEU A 413 17.23 -8.06 18.44
CA LEU A 413 17.95 -7.70 19.66
C LEU A 413 19.43 -7.98 19.48
N THR A 414 20.27 -6.99 19.76
CA THR A 414 21.71 -7.19 19.84
C THR A 414 22.08 -7.80 21.20
N GLN A 415 23.17 -8.56 21.23
CA GLN A 415 23.67 -9.15 22.47
C GLN A 415 24.02 -8.06 23.51
N ALA A 416 24.49 -6.89 23.05
CA ALA A 416 24.78 -5.75 23.91
C ALA A 416 23.53 -5.22 24.62
N GLU A 417 22.42 -5.07 23.89
CA GLU A 417 21.14 -4.61 24.45
C GLU A 417 20.57 -5.62 25.44
N VAL A 418 20.60 -6.92 25.12
CA VAL A 418 20.14 -7.97 26.04
C VAL A 418 20.97 -7.96 27.32
N THR A 419 22.29 -7.84 27.19
CA THR A 419 23.21 -7.83 28.34
C THR A 419 23.00 -6.58 29.19
N TRP A 420 22.88 -5.41 28.56
CA TRP A 420 22.55 -4.16 29.24
C TRP A 420 21.22 -4.28 30.00
N PHE A 421 20.18 -4.76 29.33
CA PHE A 421 18.85 -4.90 29.92
C PHE A 421 18.84 -5.86 31.10
N LYS A 422 19.44 -7.06 30.97
CA LYS A 422 19.56 -8.04 32.06
C LYS A 422 20.31 -7.46 33.26
N THR A 423 21.43 -6.79 33.01
CA THR A 423 22.27 -6.20 34.07
C THR A 423 21.53 -5.09 34.82
N ARG A 424 20.91 -4.15 34.10
CA ARG A 424 20.17 -3.04 34.69
C ARG A 424 18.88 -3.52 35.37
N TRP A 425 18.17 -4.48 34.77
CA TRP A 425 16.97 -5.07 35.38
C TRP A 425 17.27 -5.75 36.71
N ALA A 426 18.36 -6.53 36.77
CA ALA A 426 18.83 -7.17 38.00
C ALA A 426 19.25 -6.14 39.05
N GLY A 427 19.92 -5.05 38.65
CA GLY A 427 20.30 -3.94 39.53
C GLY A 427 19.13 -3.14 40.10
N LEU A 428 17.93 -3.25 39.51
CA LEU A 428 16.70 -2.60 39.99
C LEU A 428 15.91 -3.49 40.97
N SER A 429 16.54 -4.50 41.57
CA SER A 429 15.89 -5.41 42.51
C SER A 429 15.76 -4.82 43.92
N HIS A 430 14.50 -4.60 44.33
CA HIS A 430 13.92 -4.37 45.67
C HIS A 430 14.16 -3.01 46.36
N PRO A 431 13.08 -2.21 46.47
CA PRO A 431 12.20 -2.33 47.64
C PRO A 431 10.79 -2.86 47.30
N PRO A 432 10.04 -3.41 48.28
CA PRO A 432 8.73 -4.03 48.09
C PRO A 432 7.60 -3.08 47.64
N GLN A 433 7.90 -1.81 47.37
CA GLN A 433 6.90 -0.77 47.08
C GLN A 433 6.86 -0.33 45.60
N ILE A 434 7.81 -0.73 44.76
CA ILE A 434 7.87 -0.26 43.37
C ILE A 434 7.25 -1.31 42.45
N SER A 435 6.15 -0.95 41.79
CA SER A 435 5.49 -1.79 40.79
C SER A 435 6.42 -2.09 39.59
N VAL A 436 6.13 -3.18 38.86
CA VAL A 436 6.84 -3.52 37.59
C VAL A 436 6.83 -2.32 36.63
N GLN A 437 5.73 -1.58 36.59
CA GLN A 437 5.59 -0.35 35.82
C GLN A 437 6.59 0.73 36.28
N GLY A 438 6.70 1.00 37.59
CA GLY A 438 7.65 1.97 38.13
C GLY A 438 9.11 1.58 37.84
N ARG A 439 9.45 0.30 37.95
CA ARG A 439 10.79 -0.21 37.60
C ARG A 439 11.12 0.00 36.13
N LEU A 440 10.15 -0.24 35.24
CA LEU A 440 10.35 -0.02 33.81
C LEU A 440 10.55 1.45 33.48
N ILE A 441 9.78 2.36 34.08
CA ILE A 441 9.97 3.81 33.90
C ILE A 441 11.37 4.23 34.36
N MET A 442 11.82 3.74 35.51
CA MET A 442 13.17 4.01 36.01
C MET A 442 14.26 3.48 35.07
N LEU A 443 14.10 2.27 34.53
CA LEU A 443 15.03 1.67 33.57
C LEU A 443 15.11 2.50 32.28
N LEU A 444 13.97 2.92 31.74
CA LEU A 444 13.88 3.68 30.49
C LEU A 444 14.37 5.14 30.62
N SER A 445 14.40 5.66 31.85
CA SER A 445 14.90 7.00 32.17
C SER A 445 16.42 7.05 32.31
N GLN A 446 17.13 5.92 32.20
CA GLN A 446 18.59 5.90 32.29
C GLN A 446 19.24 6.49 31.03
N PRO A 447 20.35 7.24 31.16
CA PRO A 447 21.01 7.91 30.03
C PRO A 447 21.59 6.94 28.99
N GLU A 448 21.92 5.73 29.41
CA GLU A 448 22.46 4.66 28.55
C GLU A 448 21.37 3.80 27.90
N CYS A 449 20.10 4.13 28.13
CA CYS A 449 18.98 3.38 27.57
C CYS A 449 18.92 3.56 26.05
N PRO A 450 18.82 2.46 25.26
CA PRO A 450 18.78 2.54 23.80
C PRO A 450 17.69 3.49 23.31
N SER A 451 18.04 4.37 22.35
CA SER A 451 17.14 5.39 21.83
C SER A 451 16.07 4.85 20.88
N ASP A 452 16.23 3.64 20.38
CA ASP A 452 15.37 2.97 19.38
C ASP A 452 14.43 1.93 20.00
N LEU A 453 14.09 2.05 21.28
CA LEU A 453 13.19 1.12 21.97
C LEU A 453 11.73 1.28 21.52
N THR A 454 11.29 0.36 20.66
CA THR A 454 9.89 0.19 20.29
C THR A 454 9.15 -0.69 21.31
N GLN A 455 7.81 -0.70 21.26
CA GLN A 455 7.00 -1.54 22.15
C GLN A 455 7.32 -3.03 21.99
N SER A 456 7.46 -3.51 20.75
CA SER A 456 7.86 -4.89 20.45
C SER A 456 9.25 -5.22 20.97
N LYS A 457 10.21 -4.30 20.84
CA LYS A 457 11.57 -4.47 21.33
C LYS A 457 11.61 -4.59 22.85
N LEU A 458 10.89 -3.70 23.54
CA LEU A 458 10.76 -3.74 24.99
C LEU A 458 10.06 -5.03 25.45
N GLN A 459 8.99 -5.44 24.78
CA GLN A 459 8.29 -6.70 25.08
C GLN A 459 9.23 -7.91 24.94
N ARG A 460 10.03 -7.96 23.87
CA ARG A 460 10.99 -9.05 23.65
C ARG A 460 12.10 -9.05 24.70
N LEU A 461 12.60 -7.89 25.12
CA LEU A 461 13.60 -7.75 26.20
C LEU A 461 13.04 -8.17 27.57
N LEU A 462 11.77 -7.90 27.85
CA LEU A 462 11.12 -8.36 29.08
C LEU A 462 11.05 -9.89 29.16
N TRP A 463 10.81 -10.56 28.04
CA TRP A 463 10.83 -12.03 28.00
C TRP A 463 12.21 -12.61 28.33
N GLU A 464 13.30 -11.89 28.03
CA GLU A 464 14.66 -12.30 28.37
C GLU A 464 14.96 -12.29 29.87
N VAL A 465 14.17 -11.56 30.66
CA VAL A 465 14.26 -11.48 32.14
C VAL A 465 13.06 -12.12 32.84
N ASP A 466 12.30 -12.95 32.11
CA ASP A 466 11.10 -13.66 32.60
C ASP A 466 9.98 -12.74 33.12
N VAL A 467 9.85 -11.54 32.54
CA VAL A 467 8.80 -10.58 32.89
C VAL A 467 7.76 -10.53 31.79
N ASP A 468 6.49 -10.56 32.18
CA ASP A 468 5.36 -10.52 31.26
C ASP A 468 4.45 -9.33 31.60
N VAL A 469 4.29 -8.44 30.62
CA VAL A 469 3.53 -7.19 30.77
C VAL A 469 2.68 -7.03 29.52
N CYS A 470 1.41 -6.67 29.69
CA CYS A 470 0.52 -6.46 28.56
C CYS A 470 0.93 -5.22 27.74
N ILE A 471 0.68 -5.27 26.43
CA ILE A 471 1.15 -4.24 25.48
C ILE A 471 0.60 -2.85 25.78
N SER A 472 -0.63 -2.75 26.31
CA SER A 472 -1.25 -1.47 26.69
C SER A 472 -0.45 -0.82 27.82
N THR A 473 -0.03 -1.59 28.82
CA THR A 473 0.86 -1.11 29.89
C THR A 473 2.22 -0.67 29.33
N LEU A 474 2.81 -1.39 28.37
CA LEU A 474 4.07 -0.98 27.74
C LEU A 474 3.94 0.34 26.98
N SER A 475 2.82 0.55 26.29
CA SER A 475 2.50 1.81 25.61
C SER A 475 2.47 2.99 26.59
N HIS A 476 1.81 2.81 27.74
CA HIS A 476 1.77 3.84 28.79
C HIS A 476 3.15 4.12 29.40
N ILE A 477 3.94 3.07 29.62
CA ILE A 477 5.30 3.17 30.20
C ILE A 477 6.24 3.96 29.29
N LEU A 478 6.26 3.66 27.99
CA LEU A 478 7.14 4.35 27.03
C LEU A 478 6.78 5.84 26.94
N ARG A 479 5.47 6.16 26.91
CA ARG A 479 5.01 7.57 26.99
C ARG A 479 5.42 8.25 28.28
N ALA A 480 5.23 7.59 29.43
CA ALA A 480 5.59 8.15 30.73
C ALA A 480 7.10 8.38 30.88
N ALA A 481 7.93 7.60 30.18
CA ALA A 481 9.39 7.77 30.13
C ALA A 481 9.85 8.81 29.09
N GLY A 482 8.93 9.53 28.42
CA GLY A 482 9.27 10.53 27.40
C GLY A 482 9.82 9.93 26.09
N ARG A 483 9.67 8.61 25.91
CA ARG A 483 10.11 7.89 24.71
C ARG A 483 8.91 7.74 23.78
N HIS A 484 8.71 8.75 22.92
CA HIS A 484 7.71 8.66 21.86
C HIS A 484 8.12 7.58 20.85
N PRO A 485 7.20 6.73 20.36
CA PRO A 485 7.42 6.09 19.06
C PRO A 485 7.58 7.24 18.06
N ALA A 486 8.63 7.18 17.24
CA ALA A 486 9.02 8.25 16.34
C ALA A 486 7.93 8.51 15.28
N GLY A 487 6.89 9.26 15.65
CA GLY A 487 6.01 9.91 14.71
C GLY A 487 6.76 11.09 14.09
N THR A 488 6.90 11.07 12.77
CA THR A 488 7.15 12.24 11.91
C THR A 488 8.53 12.92 11.98
N THR A 489 9.62 12.17 11.83
CA THR A 489 10.79 12.71 11.13
C THR A 489 11.21 11.77 10.01
N LEU A 490 11.11 12.29 8.78
CA LEU A 490 11.54 11.66 7.53
C LEU A 490 13.04 11.34 7.60
N SER A 491 13.38 10.11 7.99
CA SER A 491 14.66 9.48 7.70
C SER A 491 14.37 8.07 7.23
N ALA A 492 14.52 7.85 5.92
CA ALA A 492 14.37 6.55 5.29
C ALA A 492 15.50 5.62 5.76
N SER A 493 15.25 4.87 6.83
CA SER A 493 16.02 3.68 7.17
C SER A 493 15.20 2.42 6.91
N HIS A 494 15.88 1.34 6.57
CA HIS A 494 15.33 0.07 6.11
C HIS A 494 14.48 -0.69 7.17
N ASP A 495 14.35 -0.13 8.37
CA ASP A 495 13.61 -0.72 9.51
C ASP A 495 12.14 -0.26 9.59
N GLN A 496 11.71 0.72 8.78
CA GLN A 496 10.31 1.19 8.71
C GLN A 496 9.28 0.11 8.31
N GLU A 497 9.70 -0.94 7.61
CA GLU A 497 8.78 -2.04 7.19
C GLU A 497 8.32 -2.93 8.35
N LYS A 498 9.03 -2.94 9.49
CA LYS A 498 8.71 -3.78 10.64
C LYS A 498 7.90 -3.03 11.70
N ASP A 499 8.17 -1.74 11.89
CA ASP A 499 7.34 -0.88 12.77
C ASP A 499 5.97 -0.59 12.17
N THR A 500 5.84 -0.56 10.84
CA THR A 500 4.53 -0.49 10.16
C THR A 500 3.65 -1.72 10.39
N GLN A 501 4.22 -2.90 10.66
CA GLN A 501 3.42 -4.07 11.06
C GLN A 501 2.89 -3.95 12.49
N LEU A 502 3.68 -3.42 13.43
CA LEU A 502 3.22 -3.21 14.80
C LEU A 502 2.21 -2.06 14.88
N GLU A 503 2.44 -0.95 14.19
CA GLU A 503 1.44 0.12 14.07
C GLU A 503 0.16 -0.37 13.42
N ALA A 504 0.24 -1.17 12.35
CA ALA A 504 -0.95 -1.79 11.75
C ALA A 504 -1.64 -2.82 12.66
N VAL A 505 -0.89 -3.54 13.51
CA VAL A 505 -1.43 -4.48 14.51
C VAL A 505 -2.01 -3.75 15.72
N LEU A 506 -1.47 -2.59 16.11
CA LEU A 506 -1.99 -1.75 17.18
C LEU A 506 -3.20 -0.94 16.70
N GLU A 507 -3.20 -0.43 15.47
CA GLU A 507 -4.38 0.10 14.79
C GLU A 507 -5.47 -0.98 14.68
N MET A 508 -5.10 -2.21 14.28
CA MET A 508 -5.99 -3.37 14.31
C MET A 508 -6.48 -3.69 15.73
N ALA A 509 -5.64 -3.63 16.76
CA ALA A 509 -6.03 -3.89 18.13
C ALA A 509 -7.00 -2.83 18.65
N LEU A 510 -6.81 -1.56 18.27
CA LEU A 510 -7.69 -0.46 18.60
C LEU A 510 -9.02 -0.55 17.83
N ASP A 511 -8.99 -0.92 16.55
CA ASP A 511 -10.16 -1.19 15.70
C ASP A 511 -10.95 -2.44 16.14
N MET A 512 -10.25 -3.46 16.65
CA MET A 512 -10.85 -4.72 17.09
C MET A 512 -11.30 -4.69 18.55
N ALA A 513 -10.79 -3.76 19.37
CA ALA A 513 -11.16 -3.61 20.78
C ALA A 513 -12.27 -2.57 21.02
N GLN A 514 -12.59 -1.71 20.06
CA GLN A 514 -13.65 -0.72 20.17
C GLN A 514 -14.72 -0.94 19.10
N ASP A 515 -15.98 -1.02 19.53
CA ASP A 515 -17.21 -1.06 18.72
C ASP A 515 -17.78 -2.44 18.31
N TYR A 516 -17.69 -3.45 19.18
CA TYR A 516 -18.74 -4.50 19.21
C TYR A 516 -19.62 -4.34 20.45
N HIS A 517 -20.73 -3.61 20.29
CA HIS A 517 -21.87 -3.71 21.20
C HIS A 517 -22.86 -4.73 20.60
N PRO A 518 -22.89 -5.99 21.08
CA PRO A 518 -23.96 -6.90 20.73
C PRO A 518 -25.22 -6.45 21.47
N GLY A 519 -25.98 -5.54 20.87
CA GLY A 519 -27.30 -5.17 21.39
C GLY A 519 -27.46 -3.67 21.58
N SER A 520 -28.01 -3.00 20.56
CA SER A 520 -28.85 -1.81 20.76
C SER A 520 -29.79 -1.59 19.56
N GLU A 521 -29.39 -1.94 18.33
CA GLU A 521 -30.20 -1.56 17.14
C GLU A 521 -31.08 -2.66 16.54
N ARG A 522 -31.06 -3.90 17.05
CA ARG A 522 -31.90 -5.00 16.49
C ARG A 522 -33.15 -5.35 17.30
N GLN A 523 -33.50 -4.55 18.32
CA GLN A 523 -34.75 -4.73 19.09
C GLN A 523 -35.85 -3.70 18.79
N GLN A 524 -35.71 -2.82 17.80
CA GLN A 524 -36.74 -1.81 17.49
C GLN A 524 -37.53 -2.01 16.18
N GLU A 525 -37.36 -3.13 15.47
CA GLU A 525 -38.25 -3.49 14.34
C GLU A 525 -39.13 -4.72 14.65
N GLY A 526 -39.52 -4.86 15.90
CA GLY A 526 -40.39 -5.95 16.36
C GLY A 526 -41.28 -5.53 17.53
N CYS A 527 -42.04 -4.46 17.37
CA CYS A 527 -43.27 -4.15 18.10
C CYS A 527 -44.19 -3.31 17.21
#